data_AF-A0A1V5SI34-F1
#
_entry.id   AF-A0A1V5SI34-F1
#
_cell.length_a   1.000
_cell.length_b   1.000
_cell.length_c   1.000
_cell.angle_alpha   90.00
_cell.angle_beta   90.00
_cell.angle_gamma   90.00
#
_symmetry.space_group_name_H-M   'P 1'
#
loop_
_entity.id
_entity.type
_entity.pdbx_description
1 polymer ?
#
loop_
_entity_poly.entity_id
_entity_poly.type
_entity_poly.pdbx_seq_one_letter_code
_entity_poly.pdbx_strand_id
1 'polypeptide(L)'
;MKNYWNIFRLKIHLRSLAGEKDQGFLSLGKKVFQLLHNKELEREDLKEDVQEILSIEDEIDQVREALYREMGQPPRKQCQSCGKYIDAQARYCPRCGNIQERSKSE
;
A
#
# COMPACT_ATOMS: atom_id res chain seq x y z
N MET A 1 -25.41 -12.87 2.74
CA MET A 1 -24.49 -14.01 2.91
C MET A 1 -23.08 -13.48 2.76
N LYS A 2 -22.17 -13.69 3.73
CA LYS A 2 -20.76 -13.28 3.55
C LYS A 2 -20.16 -14.11 2.42
N ASN A 3 -19.56 -13.46 1.42
CA ASN A 3 -18.96 -14.14 0.28
C ASN A 3 -17.57 -14.68 0.67
N TYR A 4 -17.58 -15.77 1.43
CA TYR A 4 -16.36 -16.40 1.97
C TYR A 4 -15.34 -16.75 0.89
N TRP A 5 -15.81 -17.12 -0.30
CA TRP A 5 -14.94 -17.42 -1.44
C TRP A 5 -14.21 -16.17 -1.95
N ASN A 6 -14.92 -15.04 -2.07
CA ASN A 6 -14.31 -13.78 -2.48
C ASN A 6 -13.29 -13.27 -1.44
N ILE A 7 -13.62 -13.37 -0.14
CA ILE A 7 -12.70 -13.05 0.96
C ILE A 7 -11.43 -13.90 0.89
N PHE A 8 -11.58 -15.21 0.67
CA PHE A 8 -10.44 -16.12 0.52
C PHE A 8 -9.56 -15.72 -0.67
N ARG A 9 -10.16 -15.46 -1.84
CA ARG A 9 -9.45 -15.02 -3.04
C ARG A 9 -8.65 -13.73 -2.80
N LEU A 10 -9.26 -12.74 -2.17
CA LEU A 10 -8.60 -11.46 -1.83
C LEU A 10 -7.41 -11.68 -0.87
N LYS A 11 -7.53 -12.58 0.11
CA LYS A 11 -6.42 -12.93 1.01
C LYS A 11 -5.26 -13.62 0.29
N ILE A 12 -5.55 -14.53 -0.64
CA ILE A 12 -4.52 -15.18 -1.46
C ILE A 12 -3.81 -14.15 -2.33
N HIS A 13 -4.56 -13.26 -2.99
CA HIS A 13 -3.97 -12.21 -3.80
C HIS A 13 -3.09 -11.26 -2.98
N LEU A 14 -3.54 -10.85 -1.79
CA LEU A 14 -2.76 -10.05 -0.85
C LEU A 14 -1.43 -10.74 -0.46
N ARG A 15 -1.46 -12.07 -0.26
CA ARG A 15 -0.24 -12.85 0.03
C ARG A 15 0.70 -12.90 -1.16
N SER A 16 0.20 -13.00 -2.39
CA SER A 16 1.00 -12.95 -3.62
C SER A 16 1.72 -11.60 -3.73
N LEU A 17 0.95 -10.51 -3.69
CA LEU A 17 1.50 -9.14 -3.78
C LEU A 17 2.51 -8.84 -2.68
N ALA A 18 2.27 -9.31 -1.45
CA ALA A 18 3.24 -9.16 -0.36
C ALA A 18 4.56 -9.89 -0.68
N GLY A 19 4.49 -11.09 -1.24
CA GLY A 19 5.67 -11.82 -1.68
C GLY A 19 6.41 -11.14 -2.84
N GLU A 20 5.67 -10.62 -3.82
CA GLU A 20 6.23 -9.84 -4.94
C GLU A 20 6.94 -8.58 -4.44
N LYS A 21 6.35 -7.88 -3.46
CA LYS A 21 6.97 -6.72 -2.82
C LYS A 21 8.28 -7.09 -2.10
N ASP A 22 8.29 -8.18 -1.35
CA ASP A 22 9.49 -8.65 -0.65
C ASP A 22 10.60 -9.02 -1.66
N GLN A 23 10.24 -9.63 -2.79
CA GLN A 23 11.20 -9.87 -3.88
C GLN A 23 11.70 -8.58 -4.53
N GLY A 24 10.83 -7.59 -4.73
CA GLY A 24 11.22 -6.26 -5.21
C GLY A 24 12.26 -5.61 -4.31
N PHE A 25 12.04 -5.59 -2.98
CA PHE A 25 13.03 -5.08 -2.03
C PHE A 25 14.35 -5.85 -2.06
N LEU A 26 14.29 -7.18 -2.17
CA LEU A 26 15.50 -8.01 -2.24
C LEU A 26 16.31 -7.71 -3.51
N SER A 27 15.66 -7.59 -4.65
CA SER A 27 16.29 -7.29 -5.94
C SER A 27 16.89 -5.88 -5.95
N LEU A 28 16.13 -4.88 -5.50
CA LEU A 28 16.60 -3.51 -5.34
C LEU A 28 17.81 -3.45 -4.40
N GLY A 29 17.77 -4.13 -3.26
CA GLY A 29 18.89 -4.17 -2.31
C GLY A 29 20.17 -4.76 -2.91
N LYS A 30 20.04 -5.84 -3.70
CA LYS A 30 21.18 -6.42 -4.44
C LYS A 30 21.76 -5.43 -5.45
N LYS A 31 20.91 -4.74 -6.20
CA LYS A 31 21.30 -3.73 -7.20
C LYS A 31 22.01 -2.55 -6.53
N VAL A 32 21.44 -2.01 -5.46
CA VAL A 32 22.05 -0.93 -4.65
C VAL A 32 23.42 -1.34 -4.15
N PHE A 33 23.55 -2.55 -3.59
CA PHE A 33 24.85 -3.06 -3.12
C PHE A 33 25.89 -3.10 -4.24
N GLN A 34 25.53 -3.64 -5.41
CA GLN A 34 26.41 -3.72 -6.58
C GLN A 34 26.88 -2.33 -7.05
N LEU A 35 25.95 -1.39 -7.22
CA LEU A 35 26.26 -0.03 -7.68
C LEU A 35 27.12 0.74 -6.66
N LEU A 36 26.83 0.60 -5.36
CA LEU A 36 27.67 1.20 -4.31
C LEU A 36 29.07 0.58 -4.29
N HIS A 37 29.18 -0.74 -4.42
CA HIS A 37 30.47 -1.42 -4.44
C HIS A 37 31.34 -0.94 -5.60
N ASN A 38 30.72 -0.71 -6.77
CA ASN A 38 31.40 -0.21 -7.97
C ASN A 38 31.60 1.31 -7.96
N LYS A 39 31.01 2.04 -7.00
CA LYS A 39 31.01 3.52 -6.89
C LYS A 39 30.29 4.21 -8.06
N GLU A 40 29.25 3.59 -8.57
CA GLU A 40 28.47 4.03 -9.75
C GLU A 40 27.02 4.38 -9.41
N LEU A 41 26.67 4.48 -8.11
CA LEU A 41 25.27 4.67 -7.73
C LEU A 41 24.78 6.08 -8.06
N GLU A 42 23.86 6.18 -9.01
CA GLU A 42 23.01 7.36 -9.22
C GLU A 42 21.55 7.06 -8.84
N ARG A 43 20.81 8.09 -8.43
CA ARG A 43 19.40 7.90 -8.03
C ARG A 43 18.52 7.42 -9.18
N GLU A 44 18.83 7.83 -10.41
CA GLU A 44 18.02 7.47 -11.59
C GLU A 44 18.09 5.97 -11.86
N ASP A 45 19.19 5.30 -11.50
CA ASP A 45 19.36 3.85 -11.67
C ASP A 45 18.35 3.03 -10.87
N LEU A 46 17.80 3.59 -9.79
CA LEU A 46 16.89 2.90 -8.87
C LEU A 46 15.42 3.22 -9.12
N LYS A 47 15.13 4.18 -10.00
CA LYS A 47 13.80 4.80 -10.10
C LYS A 47 12.74 3.80 -10.53
N GLU A 48 13.04 2.97 -11.51
CA GLU A 48 12.11 1.96 -12.01
C GLU A 48 11.78 0.92 -10.93
N ASP A 49 12.80 0.39 -10.25
CA ASP A 49 12.61 -0.57 -9.15
C ASP A 49 11.75 0.02 -8.02
N VAL A 50 11.99 1.30 -7.67
CA VAL A 50 11.20 2.01 -6.66
C VAL A 50 9.76 2.20 -7.14
N GLN A 51 9.54 2.60 -8.39
CA GLN A 51 8.18 2.77 -8.93
C GLN A 51 7.42 1.45 -8.98
N GLU A 52 8.08 0.33 -9.32
CA GLU A 52 7.47 -1.00 -9.29
C GLU A 52 7.00 -1.35 -7.88
N ILE A 53 7.86 -1.20 -6.87
CA ILE A 53 7.49 -1.45 -5.47
C ILE A 53 6.32 -0.56 -5.04
N LEU A 54 6.33 0.73 -5.41
CA LEU A 54 5.23 1.66 -5.08
C LEU A 54 3.90 1.24 -5.72
N SER A 55 3.91 0.77 -6.97
CA SER A 55 2.70 0.28 -7.63
C SER A 55 2.12 -0.95 -6.91
N ILE A 56 2.97 -1.90 -6.51
CA ILE A 56 2.55 -3.07 -5.70
C ILE A 56 1.97 -2.63 -4.36
N GLU A 57 2.55 -1.61 -3.70
CA GLU A 57 2.01 -1.09 -2.45
C GLU A 57 0.63 -0.46 -2.60
N ASP A 58 0.37 0.23 -3.70
CA ASP A 58 -0.95 0.78 -3.99
C ASP A 58 -1.97 -0.32 -4.32
N GLU A 59 -1.58 -1.35 -5.07
CA GLU A 59 -2.44 -2.54 -5.30
C GLU A 59 -2.77 -3.26 -3.99
N ILE A 60 -1.78 -3.48 -3.12
CA ILE A 60 -1.99 -4.05 -1.79
C ILE A 60 -3.04 -3.25 -1.01
N ASP A 61 -2.95 -1.93 -1.03
CA ASP A 61 -3.90 -1.09 -0.32
C ASP A 61 -5.30 -1.16 -0.94
N GLN A 62 -5.43 -1.21 -2.27
CA GLN A 62 -6.71 -1.43 -2.95
C GLN A 62 -7.35 -2.78 -2.57
N VAL A 63 -6.56 -3.86 -2.54
CA VAL A 63 -7.03 -5.21 -2.16
C VAL A 63 -7.44 -5.25 -0.69
N ARG A 64 -6.70 -4.57 0.19
CA ARG A 64 -7.06 -4.42 1.61
C ARG A 64 -8.39 -3.70 1.78
N GLU A 65 -8.64 -2.64 1.00
CA GLU A 65 -9.94 -1.97 1.02
C GLU A 65 -11.08 -2.85 0.53
N ALA A 66 -10.86 -3.60 -0.56
CA ALA A 66 -11.85 -4.55 -1.05
C ALA A 66 -12.18 -5.61 0.02
N LEU A 67 -11.15 -6.17 0.67
CA LEU A 67 -11.33 -7.12 1.77
C LEU A 67 -12.10 -6.52 2.94
N TYR A 68 -11.78 -5.29 3.32
CA TYR A 68 -12.46 -4.57 4.40
C TYR A 68 -13.96 -4.39 4.10
N ARG A 69 -14.32 -4.01 2.86
CA ARG A 69 -15.72 -3.92 2.41
C ARG A 69 -16.43 -5.27 2.41
N GLU A 70 -15.81 -6.32 1.86
CA GLU A 70 -16.37 -7.68 1.83
C GLU A 70 -16.60 -8.25 3.24
N MET A 71 -15.79 -7.83 4.21
CA MET A 71 -15.97 -8.18 5.61
C MET A 71 -17.12 -7.43 6.30
N GLY A 72 -17.81 -6.52 5.60
CA GLY A 72 -18.95 -5.74 6.10
C GLY A 72 -18.55 -4.63 7.05
N GLN A 73 -17.34 -4.10 6.92
CA GLN A 73 -16.85 -3.01 7.76
C GLN A 73 -17.40 -1.64 7.28
N PRO A 74 -17.52 -0.64 8.18
CA PRO A 74 -18.02 0.68 7.81
C PRO A 74 -17.13 1.35 6.75
N PRO A 75 -17.65 2.26 5.91
CA PRO A 75 -16.83 2.92 4.90
C PRO A 75 -15.69 3.72 5.52
N ARG A 76 -14.52 3.66 4.88
CA ARG A 76 -13.33 4.46 5.20
C ARG A 76 -13.19 5.63 4.23
N LYS A 77 -12.56 6.72 4.68
CA LYS A 77 -12.21 7.86 3.82
C LYS A 77 -10.75 7.79 3.40
N GLN A 78 -10.38 8.45 2.32
CA GLN A 78 -8.97 8.64 1.97
C GLN A 78 -8.41 9.85 2.73
N CYS A 79 -7.16 9.73 3.18
CA CYS A 79 -6.45 10.84 3.75
C CYS A 79 -6.25 11.93 2.70
N GLN A 80 -6.64 13.17 3.02
CA GLN A 80 -6.50 14.32 2.11
C GLN A 80 -5.05 14.69 1.77
N SER A 81 -4.09 14.15 2.52
CA SER A 81 -2.67 14.45 2.34
C SER A 81 -1.88 13.30 1.72
N CYS A 82 -2.10 12.05 2.13
CA CYS A 82 -1.33 10.91 1.64
C CYS A 82 -2.16 9.88 0.85
N GLY A 83 -3.46 10.12 0.66
CA GLY A 83 -4.35 9.26 -0.12
C GLY A 83 -4.71 7.91 0.52
N LYS A 84 -4.00 7.47 1.58
CA LYS A 84 -4.26 6.18 2.23
C LYS A 84 -5.62 6.17 2.96
N TYR A 85 -6.29 5.03 2.93
CA TYR A 85 -7.59 4.85 3.56
C TYR A 85 -7.49 4.80 5.08
N ILE A 86 -8.31 5.60 5.75
CA ILE A 86 -8.36 5.79 7.20
C ILE A 86 -9.81 5.76 7.67
N ASP A 87 -10.02 5.60 8.98
CA ASP A 87 -11.36 5.68 9.56
C ASP A 87 -12.07 6.98 9.15
N ALA A 88 -13.36 6.90 8.80
CA ALA A 88 -14.14 8.06 8.37
C ALA A 88 -14.14 9.19 9.42
N GLN A 89 -14.12 8.82 10.70
CA GLN A 89 -14.11 9.73 11.85
C GLN A 89 -12.70 10.08 12.33
N ALA A 90 -11.64 9.57 11.67
CA ALA A 90 -10.27 9.91 12.02
C ALA A 90 -10.05 11.43 11.92
N ARG A 91 -9.57 12.01 13.02
CA ARG A 91 -9.13 13.43 13.10
C ARG A 91 -7.70 13.64 12.62
N TYR A 92 -6.88 12.59 12.72
CA TYR A 92 -5.49 12.58 12.28
C TYR A 92 -5.25 11.32 11.46
N CYS A 93 -4.41 11.41 10.43
CA CYS A 93 -3.98 10.25 9.67
C CYS A 93 -2.92 9.46 10.46
N PRO A 94 -3.15 8.18 10.79
CA PRO A 94 -2.18 7.36 11.52
C PRO A 94 -0.93 7.03 10.69
N ARG A 95 -0.93 7.32 9.38
CA ARG A 95 0.18 7.03 8.46
C ARG A 95 1.10 8.22 8.24
N CYS A 96 0.54 9.43 8.10
CA CYS A 96 1.33 10.64 7.81
C CYS A 96 1.22 11.73 8.88
N GLY A 97 0.37 11.57 9.90
CA GLY A 97 0.22 12.53 11.01
C GLY A 97 -0.68 13.73 10.71
N ASN A 98 -1.04 13.99 9.45
CA ASN A 98 -1.82 15.18 9.10
C ASN A 98 -3.25 15.18 9.66
N ILE A 99 -3.71 16.38 10.04
CA ILE A 99 -5.10 16.64 10.45
C ILE A 99 -6.04 16.38 9.27
N GLN A 100 -7.20 15.81 9.56
CA GLN A 100 -8.24 15.50 8.59
C GLN A 100 -9.45 16.38 8.84
N GLU A 101 -10.01 16.96 7.78
CA GLU A 101 -11.24 17.71 7.87
C GLU A 101 -12.40 16.80 8.32
N ARG A 102 -13.32 17.37 9.10
CA ARG A 102 -14.54 16.68 9.49
C ARG A 102 -15.48 16.67 8.30
N SER A 103 -16.02 15.50 7.93
CA SER A 103 -17.25 15.48 7.14
C SER A 103 -18.33 16.15 7.97
N LYS A 104 -18.88 17.28 7.51
CA LYS A 104 -20.08 17.86 8.11
C LYS A 104 -21.14 16.77 8.12
N SER A 105 -21.55 16.35 9.30
CA SER A 105 -22.70 15.47 9.48
C SER A 105 -23.91 16.34 9.14
N GLU A 106 -24.60 16.04 8.05
CA GLU A 106 -25.98 16.49 7.82
C GLU A 106 -26.95 15.66 8.66
#